data_AF-A0A9P5PSF4-F1
#
_entry.id   AF-A0A9P5PSF4-F1
#
_cell.length_a   1.000
_cell.length_b   1.000
_cell.length_c   1.000
_cell.angle_alpha   90.00
_cell.angle_beta   90.00
_cell.angle_gamma   90.00
#
_symmetry.space_group_name_H-M   'P 1'
#
loop_
_entity.id
_entity.type
_entity.pdbx_description
1 polymer ?
#
loop_
_entity_poly.entity_id
_entity_poly.type
_entity_poly.pdbx_seq_one_letter_code
_entity_poly.pdbx_strand_id
1 'polypeptide(L)'
;MASTNEDTPLTLTLTPDNPSNTSISNAADGALFYRVVTELESTTAVTTVSSAAGETIASWKWRDTRSNIDECWLKKSLIPFNDTTTFSSPTNGKEFQWKGRTLFSKDDKTHPIATFSPTQRIPRSRLTPEE
;
A
#
# COMPACT_ATOMS: atom_id res chain seq x y z
N MET A 1 -14.46 -41.52 -26.16
CA MET A 1 -14.19 -41.11 -24.77
C MET A 1 -13.60 -39.72 -24.83
N ALA A 2 -14.35 -38.70 -24.42
CA ALA A 2 -13.86 -37.32 -24.38
C ALA A 2 -13.26 -37.10 -22.99
N SER A 3 -11.94 -36.90 -22.93
CA SER A 3 -11.28 -36.48 -21.69
C SER A 3 -11.71 -35.05 -21.39
N THR A 4 -12.46 -34.87 -20.31
CA THR A 4 -12.71 -33.57 -19.69
C THR A 4 -11.37 -33.00 -19.26
N ASN A 5 -10.92 -31.94 -19.94
CA ASN A 5 -9.84 -31.09 -19.43
C ASN A 5 -10.35 -30.52 -18.11
N GLU A 6 -9.89 -31.10 -17.00
CA GLU A 6 -9.99 -30.49 -15.68
C GLU A 6 -9.39 -29.09 -15.77
N ASP A 7 -10.22 -28.08 -15.55
CA ASP A 7 -9.84 -26.67 -15.60
C ASP A 7 -9.04 -26.33 -14.35
N THR A 8 -7.82 -26.86 -14.27
CA THR A 8 -6.93 -26.61 -13.14
C THR A 8 -6.49 -25.16 -13.16
N PRO A 9 -6.66 -24.40 -12.06
CA PRO A 9 -6.30 -22.99 -12.03
C PRO A 9 -4.80 -22.82 -12.24
N LEU A 10 -4.42 -21.94 -13.17
CA LEU A 10 -3.04 -21.55 -13.41
C LEU A 10 -2.49 -20.85 -12.15
N THR A 11 -1.47 -21.44 -11.54
CA THR A 11 -0.79 -20.86 -10.38
C THR A 11 0.47 -20.14 -10.83
N LEU A 12 0.63 -18.88 -10.41
CA LEU A 12 1.77 -18.03 -10.74
C LEU A 12 2.62 -17.75 -9.50
N THR A 13 3.93 -17.67 -9.69
CA THR A 13 4.92 -17.38 -8.64
C THR A 13 5.64 -16.09 -8.95
N LEU A 14 5.82 -15.25 -7.93
CA LEU A 14 6.55 -13.99 -8.00
C LEU A 14 7.95 -14.21 -7.42
N THR A 15 8.99 -13.95 -8.21
CA THR A 15 10.39 -14.04 -7.76
C THR A 15 11.20 -12.79 -8.13
N PRO A 16 11.68 -12.01 -7.15
CA PRO A 16 11.41 -12.13 -5.71
C PRO A 16 9.94 -11.83 -5.35
N ASP A 17 9.57 -12.09 -4.09
CA ASP A 17 8.27 -11.70 -3.51
C ASP A 17 8.21 -10.17 -3.29
N ASN A 18 8.26 -9.45 -4.40
CA ASN A 18 8.17 -8.00 -4.47
C ASN A 18 7.38 -7.62 -5.73
N PRO A 19 6.08 -7.36 -5.65
CA PRO A 19 5.22 -7.16 -6.82
C PRO A 19 5.65 -5.97 -7.70
N SER A 20 6.44 -5.03 -7.18
CA SER A 20 6.96 -3.90 -7.95
C SER A 20 8.21 -4.24 -8.77
N ASN A 21 8.95 -5.28 -8.39
CA ASN A 21 10.20 -5.70 -9.04
C ASN A 21 10.32 -7.22 -8.96
N THR A 22 9.68 -7.92 -9.89
CA THR A 22 9.55 -9.38 -9.85
C THR A 22 9.50 -10.01 -11.24
N SER A 23 9.80 -11.30 -11.29
CA SER A 23 9.50 -12.18 -12.41
C SER A 23 8.26 -13.01 -12.07
N ILE A 24 7.29 -13.05 -12.97
CA ILE A 24 6.06 -13.83 -12.85
C ILE A 24 6.23 -15.09 -13.71
N SER A 25 6.29 -16.25 -13.06
CA SER A 25 6.45 -17.55 -13.73
C SER A 25 5.32 -18.50 -13.36
N ASN A 26 5.05 -19.49 -14.21
CA ASN A 26 4.16 -20.60 -13.90
C ASN A 26 4.77 -21.45 -12.77
N ALA A 27 3.97 -21.75 -11.74
CA ALA A 27 4.42 -22.52 -10.59
C ALA A 27 4.69 -23.99 -10.92
N ALA A 28 4.07 -24.54 -11.98
CA ALA A 28 4.19 -25.95 -12.33
C ALA A 28 5.51 -26.29 -13.04
N ASP A 29 5.95 -25.44 -13.97
CA ASP A 29 7.12 -25.68 -14.84
C ASP A 29 8.21 -24.61 -14.71
N GLY A 30 7.97 -23.54 -13.96
CA GLY A 30 8.89 -22.41 -13.82
C GLY A 30 8.98 -21.54 -15.06
N ALA A 31 8.11 -21.72 -16.06
CA ALA A 31 8.14 -20.94 -17.30
C ALA A 31 7.87 -19.47 -17.01
N LEU A 32 8.81 -18.60 -17.41
CA LEU A 32 8.68 -17.16 -17.26
C LEU A 32 7.60 -16.64 -18.21
N PHE A 33 6.63 -15.90 -17.69
CA PHE A 33 5.62 -15.22 -18.50
C PHE A 33 5.91 -13.73 -18.60
N TYR A 34 6.18 -13.09 -17.46
CA TYR A 34 6.34 -11.65 -17.40
C TYR A 34 7.46 -11.23 -16.47
N ARG A 35 7.99 -10.05 -16.76
CA ARG A 35 8.89 -9.32 -15.87
C ARG A 35 8.26 -7.98 -15.53
N VAL A 36 8.21 -7.68 -14.24
CA VAL A 36 7.71 -6.42 -13.69
C VAL A 36 8.89 -5.65 -13.11
N VAL A 37 9.08 -4.42 -13.57
CA VAL A 37 10.13 -3.53 -13.07
C VAL A 37 9.50 -2.20 -12.72
N THR A 38 9.81 -1.67 -11.54
CA THR A 38 9.42 -0.34 -11.14
C THR A 38 10.66 0.52 -10.96
N GLU A 39 10.78 1.52 -11.83
CA GLU A 39 11.85 2.50 -11.80
C GLU A 39 11.35 3.77 -11.13
N LEU A 40 12.15 4.29 -10.20
CA LEU A 40 11.89 5.57 -9.56
C LEU A 40 12.77 6.64 -10.20
N GLU A 41 12.16 7.55 -10.94
CA GLU A 41 12.84 8.70 -11.53
C GLU A 41 12.41 9.99 -10.83
N SER A 42 13.34 10.59 -10.08
CA SER A 42 13.18 11.85 -9.32
C SER A 42 11.99 11.89 -8.35
N THR A 43 10.77 12.10 -8.85
CA THR A 43 9.52 12.20 -8.11
C THR A 43 8.42 11.27 -8.64
N THR A 44 8.70 10.50 -9.69
CA THR A 44 7.71 9.64 -10.33
C THR A 44 8.21 8.21 -10.38
N ALA A 45 7.37 7.27 -9.94
CA ALA A 45 7.61 5.85 -10.16
C ALA A 45 6.87 5.39 -11.42
N VAL A 46 7.53 4.59 -12.25
CA VAL A 46 6.92 3.96 -13.43
C VAL A 46 7.12 2.46 -13.30
N THR A 47 6.02 1.71 -13.31
CA THR A 47 6.04 0.25 -13.37
C THR A 47 5.84 -0.19 -14.81
N THR A 48 6.78 -0.94 -15.36
CA THR A 48 6.68 -1.58 -16.66
C THR A 48 6.48 -3.08 -16.49
N VAL A 49 5.69 -3.66 -17.39
CA VAL A 49 5.52 -5.11 -17.51
C VAL A 49 5.96 -5.50 -18.91
N SER A 50 6.89 -6.43 -19.00
CA SER A 50 7.38 -6.99 -20.26
C SER A 50 7.13 -8.49 -20.35
N SER A 51 6.99 -8.98 -21.58
CA SER A 51 6.90 -10.41 -21.88
C SER A 51 8.23 -11.12 -21.63
N ALA A 52 8.22 -12.45 -21.66
CA ALA A 52 9.43 -13.26 -21.58
C ALA A 52 10.45 -12.94 -22.70
N ALA A 53 10.01 -12.42 -23.84
CA ALA A 53 10.87 -11.98 -24.94
C ALA A 53 11.47 -10.56 -24.73
N GLY A 54 11.09 -9.88 -23.63
CA GLY A 54 11.56 -8.53 -23.31
C GLY A 54 10.72 -7.42 -23.93
N GLU A 55 9.63 -7.73 -24.63
CA GLU A 55 8.72 -6.73 -25.20
C GLU A 55 7.85 -6.11 -24.10
N THR A 56 7.82 -4.78 -23.99
CA THR A 56 6.95 -4.08 -23.04
C THR A 56 5.49 -4.19 -23.47
N ILE A 57 4.67 -4.82 -22.64
CA ILE A 57 3.24 -5.01 -22.90
C ILE A 57 2.36 -4.03 -22.12
N ALA A 58 2.88 -3.46 -21.03
CA ALA A 58 2.18 -2.45 -20.24
C ALA A 58 3.17 -1.52 -19.52
N SER A 59 2.73 -0.29 -19.26
CA SER A 59 3.46 0.68 -18.44
C SER A 59 2.47 1.51 -17.63
N TRP A 60 2.79 1.74 -16.37
CA TRP A 60 1.95 2.46 -15.42
C TRP A 60 2.76 3.49 -14.64
N LYS A 61 2.41 4.77 -14.79
CA LYS A 61 3.02 5.86 -14.03
C LYS A 61 2.24 6.08 -12.73
N TRP A 62 2.93 5.95 -11.60
CA TRP A 62 2.38 6.21 -10.28
C TRP A 62 2.15 7.70 -10.14
N ARG A 63 0.97 8.09 -9.65
CA ARG A 63 0.73 9.49 -9.27
C ARG A 63 1.54 9.78 -8.01
N ASP A 64 2.01 11.01 -7.89
CA ASP A 64 2.64 11.47 -6.66
C ASP A 64 1.68 11.20 -5.48
N THR A 65 2.13 10.40 -4.52
CA THR A 65 1.42 10.12 -3.27
C THR A 65 1.31 11.35 -2.36
N ARG A 66 1.73 12.54 -2.80
CA ARG A 66 1.20 13.82 -2.32
C ARG A 66 -0.26 13.97 -2.74
N SER A 67 -1.05 13.09 -2.14
CA SER A 67 -2.46 13.15 -1.89
C SER A 67 -3.01 14.58 -1.84
N ASN A 68 -3.70 14.98 -2.91
CA ASN A 68 -4.86 15.86 -2.76
C ASN A 68 -6.04 15.15 -2.05
N ILE A 69 -5.84 13.92 -1.55
CA ILE A 69 -6.80 13.19 -0.69
C ILE A 69 -7.00 13.92 0.64
N ASP A 70 -6.07 14.77 1.06
CA ASP A 70 -6.26 15.66 2.22
C ASP A 70 -7.39 16.67 2.01
N GLU A 71 -7.86 16.92 0.78
CA GLU A 71 -8.84 18.00 0.54
C GLU A 71 -10.28 17.51 0.39
N CYS A 72 -10.48 16.24 0.00
CA CYS A 72 -11.84 15.72 -0.24
C CYS A 72 -12.47 15.03 0.98
N TRP A 73 -11.66 14.45 1.89
CA TRP A 73 -12.18 13.72 3.07
C TRP A 73 -11.87 14.38 4.41
N LEU A 74 -10.84 15.22 4.49
CA LEU A 74 -10.52 15.99 5.68
C LEU A 74 -10.82 17.47 5.40
N LYS A 75 -11.99 17.96 5.85
CA LYS A 75 -12.21 19.41 5.89
C LYS A 75 -11.12 20.01 6.79
N LYS A 76 -10.16 20.74 6.20
CA LYS A 76 -9.20 21.54 6.96
C LYS A 76 -10.02 22.43 7.91
N SER A 77 -9.88 22.18 9.22
CA SER A 77 -10.47 23.03 10.24
C SER A 77 -9.96 24.45 10.00
N LEU A 78 -10.89 25.40 9.84
CA LEU A 78 -10.57 26.83 9.72
C LEU A 78 -9.88 27.38 10.98
N ILE A 79 -9.92 26.60 12.08
CA ILE A 79 -9.31 26.92 13.36
C ILE A 79 -7.95 26.21 13.42
N PRO A 80 -6.83 26.95 13.33
CA PRO A 80 -5.51 26.37 13.57
C PRO A 80 -5.43 25.87 15.03
N PHE A 81 -4.86 24.68 15.24
CA PHE A 81 -4.61 24.05 16.55
C PHE A 81 -5.79 23.43 17.32
N ASN A 82 -6.91 23.13 16.67
CA ASN A 82 -7.84 22.19 17.29
C ASN A 82 -7.35 20.75 17.02
N ASP A 83 -6.42 20.26 17.85
CA ASP A 83 -5.82 18.91 17.79
C ASP A 83 -6.83 17.76 18.05
N THR A 84 -8.13 18.07 17.97
CA THR A 84 -9.22 17.16 18.24
C THR A 84 -9.98 16.85 16.96
N THR A 85 -9.74 15.67 16.39
CA THR A 85 -10.51 15.15 15.26
C THR A 85 -11.61 14.24 15.80
N THR A 86 -12.86 14.49 15.43
CA THR A 86 -14.02 13.67 15.86
C THR A 86 -14.64 12.95 14.66
N PHE A 87 -15.15 11.74 14.88
CA PHE A 87 -15.94 11.03 13.89
C PHE A 87 -17.02 10.16 14.56
N SER A 88 -18.11 9.93 13.84
CA SER A 88 -19.25 9.13 14.30
C SER A 88 -19.28 7.81 13.53
N SER A 89 -19.46 6.70 14.25
CA SER A 89 -19.64 5.40 13.61
C SER A 89 -21.04 5.30 13.00
N PRO A 90 -21.16 5.00 11.69
CA PRO A 90 -22.45 4.91 11.03
C PRO A 90 -23.30 3.72 11.54
N THR A 91 -22.66 2.70 12.11
CA THR A 91 -23.34 1.46 12.52
C THR A 91 -24.04 1.57 13.88
N ASN A 92 -23.50 2.37 14.79
CA ASN A 92 -24.00 2.43 16.18
C ASN A 92 -24.12 3.85 16.74
N GLY A 93 -23.87 4.89 15.92
CA GLY A 93 -23.95 6.29 16.32
C GLY A 93 -22.92 6.72 17.36
N LYS A 94 -21.98 5.84 17.77
CA LYS A 94 -20.96 6.19 18.76
C LYS A 94 -20.00 7.22 18.19
N GLU A 95 -19.68 8.21 19.00
CA GLU A 95 -18.73 9.25 18.66
C GLU A 95 -17.36 8.97 19.28
N PHE A 96 -16.33 9.22 18.50
CA PHE A 96 -14.94 9.02 18.87
C PHE A 96 -14.16 10.30 18.64
N GLN A 97 -13.16 10.54 19.49
CA GLN A 97 -12.28 11.70 19.38
C GLN A 97 -10.81 11.28 19.44
N TRP A 98 -10.02 11.77 18.50
CA TRP A 98 -8.56 11.77 18.62
C TRP A 98 -8.14 12.96 19.46
N LYS A 99 -7.28 12.74 20.46
CA LYS A 99 -6.58 13.79 21.21
C LYS A 99 -5.09 13.55 21.05
N GLY A 100 -4.45 14.34 20.20
CA GLY A 100 -3.06 14.08 19.78
C GLY A 100 -2.97 12.75 19.03
N ARG A 101 -2.23 11.77 19.60
CA ARG A 101 -2.04 10.43 19.00
C ARG A 101 -2.92 9.35 19.61
N THR A 102 -3.87 9.70 20.46
CA THR A 102 -4.67 8.73 21.21
C THR A 102 -6.14 8.91 20.89
N LEU A 103 -6.83 7.81 20.60
CA LEU A 103 -8.26 7.73 20.31
C LEU A 103 -9.02 7.43 21.60
N PHE A 104 -10.08 8.19 21.85
CA PHE A 104 -11.00 8.01 22.98
C PHE A 104 -12.44 7.91 22.47
N SER A 105 -13.31 7.32 23.28
CA SER A 105 -14.75 7.53 23.11
C SER A 105 -15.10 8.94 23.57
N LYS A 106 -16.13 9.56 22.99
CA LYS A 106 -16.62 10.85 23.49
C LYS A 106 -17.19 10.74 24.91
N ASP A 107 -17.78 9.58 25.23
CA ASP A 107 -18.37 9.28 26.54
C ASP A 107 -17.31 8.92 27.58
N ASP A 108 -16.15 8.41 27.15
CA ASP A 108 -15.04 8.04 28.02
C ASP A 108 -13.71 8.60 27.50
N LYS A 109 -13.27 9.69 28.13
CA LYS A 109 -12.00 10.38 27.85
C LYS A 109 -10.83 9.88 28.70
N THR A 110 -11.08 8.93 29.60
CA THR A 110 -10.09 8.41 30.54
C THR A 110 -9.45 7.12 30.05
N HIS A 111 -10.22 6.28 29.36
CA HIS A 111 -9.73 5.01 28.83
C HIS A 111 -9.51 5.10 27.32
N PRO A 112 -8.25 5.07 26.84
CA PRO A 112 -7.97 5.13 25.41
C PRO A 112 -8.39 3.83 24.73
N ILE A 113 -8.95 3.96 23.53
CA ILE A 113 -9.34 2.84 22.66
C ILE A 113 -8.14 2.38 21.83
N ALA A 114 -7.37 3.35 21.31
CA ALA A 114 -6.20 3.08 20.47
C ALA A 114 -5.19 4.22 20.56
N THR A 115 -3.92 3.94 20.26
CA THR A 115 -2.85 4.94 20.19
C THR A 115 -2.06 4.74 18.90
N PHE A 116 -1.83 5.83 18.16
CA PHE A 116 -0.96 5.85 17.00
C PHE A 116 0.50 6.02 17.42
N SER A 117 1.32 5.02 17.11
CA SER A 117 2.77 5.09 17.25
C SER A 117 3.39 5.30 15.87
N PRO A 118 4.08 6.43 15.62
CA PRO A 118 4.74 6.64 14.34
C PRO A 118 5.80 5.58 14.13
N THR A 119 5.87 5.03 12.92
CA THR A 119 6.97 4.16 12.53
C THR A 119 8.27 4.95 12.67
N GLN A 120 9.19 4.45 13.51
CA GLN A 120 10.52 5.02 13.60
C GLN A 120 11.19 4.85 12.23
N ARG A 121 11.41 5.95 11.52
CA ARG A 121 12.29 5.93 10.35
C ARG A 121 13.69 5.64 10.86
N ILE A 122 14.21 4.45 10.60
CA ILE A 122 15.64 4.18 10.79
C ILE A 122 16.38 5.19 9.90
N PRO A 123 17.20 6.09 10.48
CA PRO A 123 17.97 7.01 9.67
C PRO A 123 18.85 6.23 8.69
N ARG A 124 18.86 6.65 7.42
CA ARG A 124 19.64 6.02 6.34
C ARG A 124 21.13 5.87 6.67
N SER A 125 21.63 6.67 7.61
CA SER A 125 23.01 6.62 8.12
C SER A 125 23.36 5.36 8.92
N ARG A 126 22.40 4.48 9.25
CA ARG A 126 22.64 3.20 9.92
C ARG A 126 22.58 1.97 8.99
N LEU A 127 22.42 2.18 7.69
CA LEU A 127 22.55 1.11 6.69
C LEU A 127 23.99 1.11 6.17
N THR A 128 24.94 0.66 6.98
CA THR A 128 26.26 0.27 6.47
C THR A 128 26.10 -1.08 5.76
N PRO A 129 26.51 -1.22 4.50
CA PRO A 129 26.80 -2.54 3.95
C PRO A 129 27.98 -3.10 4.73
N GLU A 130 27.83 -4.25 5.37
CA GLU A 130 29.00 -5.07 5.71
C GLU A 130 29.56 -5.60 4.38
N GLU A 131 30.83 -5.27 4.11
CA GLU A 131 31.67 -5.90 3.08
C GLU A 131 32.10 -7.31 3.50
#